data_AF-A0A1X1TV13-F1
#
_entry.id   AF-A0A1X1TV13-F1
#
_cell.length_a   1.000
_cell.length_b   1.000
_cell.length_c   1.000
_cell.angle_alpha   90.00
_cell.angle_beta   90.00
_cell.angle_gamma   90.00
#
_symmetry.space_group_name_H-M   'P 1'
#
loop_
_entity.id
_entity.type
_entity.pdbx_description
1 polymer ?
#
loop_
_entity_poly.entity_id
_entity_poly.type
_entity_poly.pdbx_seq_one_letter_code
_entity_poly.pdbx_strand_id
1 'polypeptide(L)'
;MNDELERLMAGAVGETLTVANEFTEVVIQRVDTRNGSRLLIRAPRTGRWISLDALEVEALTWQNPRTMAAMVGNSQAPLLPDPQ
;
A
#
# COMPACT_ATOMS: atom_id res chain seq x y z
N MET A 1 -14.43 2.82 -6.53
CA MET A 1 -13.03 2.41 -6.32
C MET A 1 -12.06 3.48 -6.82
N ASN A 2 -12.21 4.00 -8.05
CA ASN A 2 -11.38 5.11 -8.54
C ASN A 2 -11.52 6.41 -7.74
N ASP A 3 -12.74 6.76 -7.30
CA ASP A 3 -12.99 8.02 -6.60
C ASP A 3 -12.20 8.20 -5.30
N GLU A 4 -11.95 7.11 -4.57
CA GLU A 4 -11.17 7.18 -3.33
C GLU A 4 -9.68 7.37 -3.63
N LEU A 5 -9.15 6.62 -4.59
CA LEU A 5 -7.78 6.77 -5.04
C LEU A 5 -7.52 8.19 -5.56
N GLU A 6 -8.45 8.75 -6.36
CA GLU A 6 -8.38 10.13 -6.84
C GLU A 6 -8.36 11.14 -5.69
N ARG A 7 -9.23 10.96 -4.67
CA ARG A 7 -9.22 11.81 -3.48
C ARG A 7 -7.90 11.73 -2.70
N LEU A 8 -7.34 10.52 -2.54
CA LEU A 8 -6.05 10.34 -1.89
C LEU A 8 -4.93 11.00 -2.69
N MET A 9 -4.93 10.83 -4.00
CA MET A 9 -3.95 11.46 -4.89
C MET A 9 -4.05 12.98 -4.93
N ALA A 10 -5.24 13.56 -4.76
CA ALA A 10 -5.41 15.01 -4.63
C ALA A 10 -4.72 15.58 -3.37
N GLY A 11 -4.52 14.74 -2.33
CA GLY A 11 -3.78 15.08 -1.11
C GLY A 11 -2.30 14.70 -1.15
N ALA A 12 -1.74 14.35 -2.31
CA ALA A 12 -0.35 13.93 -2.43
C ALA A 12 0.65 15.01 -2.00
N VAL A 13 1.66 14.62 -1.21
CA VAL A 13 2.68 15.54 -0.68
C VAL A 13 4.09 15.04 -0.95
N GLY A 14 4.94 15.97 -1.39
CA GLY A 14 6.36 15.72 -1.61
C GLY A 14 6.65 14.84 -2.82
N GLU A 15 7.88 14.35 -2.87
CA GLU A 15 8.34 13.47 -3.95
C GLU A 15 7.79 12.05 -3.81
N THR A 16 7.66 11.40 -4.95
CA THR A 16 7.23 10.02 -5.04
C THR A 16 8.44 9.09 -5.01
N LEU A 17 8.37 8.00 -4.25
CA LEU A 17 9.37 6.95 -4.24
C LEU A 17 8.91 5.78 -5.11
N THR A 18 9.74 5.37 -6.07
CA THR A 18 9.49 4.17 -6.88
C THR A 18 10.40 3.04 -6.43
N VAL A 19 9.84 1.86 -6.18
CA VAL A 19 10.58 0.63 -5.88
C VAL A 19 10.25 -0.40 -6.93
N ALA A 20 11.26 -0.85 -7.68
CA ALA A 20 11.07 -1.74 -8.81
C ALA A 20 12.20 -2.77 -8.95
N ASN A 21 11.87 -3.90 -9.56
CA ASN A 21 12.78 -4.93 -10.02
C ASN A 21 12.24 -5.57 -11.32
N GLU A 22 12.81 -6.70 -11.75
CA GLU A 22 12.39 -7.39 -12.97
C GLU A 22 10.98 -8.01 -12.91
N PHE A 23 10.39 -8.12 -11.72
CA PHE A 23 9.08 -8.75 -11.51
C PHE A 23 7.98 -7.73 -11.22
N THR A 24 8.29 -6.66 -10.50
CA THR A 24 7.29 -5.74 -9.95
C THR A 24 7.79 -4.30 -9.90
N GLU A 25 6.84 -3.38 -9.90
CA GLU A 25 7.03 -1.95 -9.67
C GLU A 25 5.92 -1.46 -8.75
N VAL A 26 6.30 -0.74 -7.70
CA VAL A 26 5.38 -0.01 -6.82
C VAL A 26 5.79 1.44 -6.67
N VAL A 27 4.78 2.29 -6.53
CA VAL A 27 4.89 3.73 -6.39
C VAL A 27 4.35 4.10 -5.01
N ILE A 28 5.19 4.74 -4.20
CA ILE A 28 4.95 5.04 -2.79
C ILE A 28 4.92 6.57 -2.62
N GLN A 29 3.90 7.09 -1.96
CA GLN A 29 3.76 8.52 -1.71
C GLN A 29 3.02 8.82 -0.41
N ARG A 30 3.43 9.87 0.30
CA ARG A 30 2.62 10.39 1.41
C ARG A 30 1.42 11.15 0.86
N VAL A 31 0.25 10.92 1.43
CA VAL A 31 -0.97 11.67 1.14
C VAL A 31 -1.53 12.23 2.44
N ASP A 32 -1.87 13.51 2.47
CA ASP A 32 -2.49 14.16 3.61
C ASP A 32 -4.02 14.13 3.43
N THR A 33 -4.72 13.54 4.40
CA THR A 33 -6.18 13.44 4.43
C THR A 33 -6.75 14.29 5.56
N ARG A 34 -8.09 14.40 5.65
CA ARG A 34 -8.74 15.06 6.79
C ARG A 34 -8.46 14.38 8.14
N ASN A 35 -8.13 13.09 8.12
CA ASN A 35 -7.91 12.26 9.31
C ASN A 35 -6.41 12.04 9.60
N GLY A 36 -5.53 12.83 8.97
CA GLY A 36 -4.08 12.69 9.08
C GLY A 36 -3.42 12.15 7.83
N SER A 37 -2.10 11.99 7.90
CA SER A 37 -1.28 11.50 6.80
C SER A 37 -1.39 9.98 6.65
N ARG A 38 -1.35 9.51 5.41
CA ARG A 38 -1.29 8.09 5.04
C ARG A 38 -0.15 7.84 4.07
N LEU A 39 0.36 6.62 4.06
CA LEU A 39 1.25 6.10 3.03
C LEU A 39 0.40 5.42 1.95
N LEU A 40 0.38 6.00 0.74
CA LEU A 40 -0.27 5.41 -0.42
C LEU A 40 0.76 4.57 -1.19
N ILE A 41 0.47 3.29 -1.37
CA ILE A 41 1.28 2.37 -2.17
C ILE A 41 0.43 1.90 -3.34
N ARG A 42 0.94 2.06 -4.57
CA ARG A 42 0.25 1.68 -5.81
C ARG A 42 1.13 0.74 -6.62
N ALA A 43 0.52 -0.24 -7.29
CA ALA A 43 1.17 -1.13 -8.24
C ALA A 43 0.59 -0.86 -9.64
N PRO A 44 1.18 0.06 -10.44
CA PRO A 44 0.59 0.52 -11.71
C PRO A 44 0.23 -0.62 -12.66
N ARG A 45 1.08 -1.65 -12.73
CA ARG A 45 0.90 -2.81 -13.61
C ARG A 45 -0.37 -3.61 -13.31
N THR A 46 -0.79 -3.68 -12.04
CA THR A 46 -1.97 -4.47 -11.62
C THR A 46 -3.17 -3.60 -11.26
N GLY A 47 -3.01 -2.28 -11.19
CA GLY A 47 -4.03 -1.35 -10.71
C GLY A 47 -4.33 -1.46 -9.21
N ARG A 48 -3.64 -2.33 -8.47
CA ARG A 48 -3.83 -2.50 -7.03
C ARG A 48 -3.21 -1.34 -6.27
N TRP A 49 -3.81 -1.03 -5.13
CA TRP A 49 -3.31 0.00 -4.24
C TRP A 49 -3.78 -0.28 -2.81
N ILE A 50 -3.07 0.32 -1.86
CA ILE A 50 -3.43 0.34 -0.45
C ILE A 50 -3.02 1.69 0.14
N SER A 51 -3.82 2.21 1.07
CA SER A 51 -3.47 3.38 1.88
C SER A 51 -3.37 2.97 3.33
N LEU A 52 -2.24 3.24 3.96
CA LEU A 52 -1.93 2.83 5.33
C LEU A 52 -1.78 4.07 6.21
N ASP A 53 -2.46 4.13 7.35
CA ASP A 53 -2.16 5.11 8.38
C ASP A 53 -0.82 4.80 9.09
N ALA A 54 -0.41 5.66 10.02
CA ALA A 54 0.88 5.53 10.70
C ALA A 54 1.03 4.20 11.47
N LEU A 55 -0.04 3.73 12.12
CA LEU A 55 -0.01 2.49 12.90
C LEU A 55 0.01 1.27 11.98
N GLU A 56 -0.74 1.32 10.88
CA GLU A 56 -0.72 0.28 9.85
C GLU A 56 0.67 0.17 9.19
N VAL A 57 1.39 1.29 8.99
CA VAL A 57 2.79 1.28 8.53
C VAL A 57 3.73 0.73 9.59
N GLU A 58 3.57 1.12 10.86
CA GLU A 58 4.36 0.59 11.97
C GLU A 58 4.21 -0.94 12.08
N ALA A 59 2.99 -1.45 11.87
CA ALA A 59 2.70 -2.88 11.90
C ALA A 59 3.51 -3.69 10.88
N LEU A 60 3.95 -3.09 9.76
CA LEU A 60 4.84 -3.75 8.80
C LEU A 60 6.20 -4.11 9.42
N THR A 61 6.67 -3.32 10.39
CA THR A 61 7.95 -3.54 11.08
C THR A 61 7.92 -4.71 12.06
N TRP A 62 6.72 -5.12 12.50
CA TRP A 62 6.53 -6.28 13.38
C TRP A 62 6.55 -7.60 12.62
N GLN A 63 6.49 -7.55 11.29
CA GLN A 63 6.42 -8.75 10.45
C GLN A 63 7.79 -9.38 10.26
N ASN A 64 7.79 -10.70 10.07
CA ASN A 64 8.99 -11.46 9.76
C ASN A 64 9.00 -11.92 8.28
N PRO A 65 10.14 -12.42 7.76
CA PRO A 65 10.22 -12.88 6.37
C PRO A 65 9.24 -14.00 6.02
N ARG A 66 8.86 -14.84 6.99
CA ARG A 66 7.87 -15.91 6.77
C ARG A 66 6.48 -15.34 6.49
N THR A 67 6.07 -14.28 7.19
CA THR A 67 4.80 -13.58 6.90
C THR A 67 4.81 -13.01 5.49
N MET A 68 5.89 -12.33 5.10
CA MET A 68 6.00 -11.74 3.76
C MET A 68 5.98 -12.81 2.65
N ALA A 69 6.67 -13.94 2.86
CA ALA A 69 6.63 -15.06 1.92
C ALA A 69 5.21 -15.63 1.75
N ALA A 70 4.43 -15.72 2.84
CA ALA A 70 3.04 -16.16 2.77
C ALA A 70 2.16 -15.17 1.98
N MET A 71 2.36 -13.86 2.13
CA MET A 71 1.64 -12.83 1.35
C MET A 71 1.94 -12.95 -0.16
N VAL A 72 3.21 -13.14 -0.52
CA VAL A 72 3.61 -13.34 -1.93
C VAL A 72 3.04 -14.65 -2.48
N GLY A 73 3.04 -15.73 -1.68
CA GLY A 73 2.42 -17.00 -2.04
C GLY A 73 0.90 -16.90 -2.26
N ASN A 74 0.22 -16.03 -1.50
CA ASN A 74 -1.21 -15.73 -1.64
C ASN A 74 -1.46 -14.47 -2.50
N SER A 75 -0.74 -14.35 -3.62
CA SER A 75 -0.64 -13.10 -4.40
C SER A 75 -1.96 -12.47 -4.89
N GLN A 76 -3.11 -13.14 -4.77
CA GLN A 76 -4.41 -12.58 -5.17
C GLN A 76 -5.42 -12.38 -4.06
N ALA A 77 -5.06 -12.68 -2.80
CA ALA A 77 -5.96 -12.50 -1.68
C ALA A 77 -5.22 -11.93 -0.46
N PRO A 78 -5.94 -11.31 0.48
CA PRO A 78 -5.39 -10.95 1.78
C PRO A 78 -4.78 -12.14 2.50
N LEU A 79 -3.78 -11.90 3.37
CA LEU A 79 -3.19 -12.97 4.18
C LEU A 79 -4.20 -13.59 5.14
N LEU A 80 -5.07 -12.76 5.71
CA LEU A 80 -6.17 -13.15 6.57
C LEU A 80 -7.48 -12.90 5.83
N PRO A 81 -8.45 -13.83 5.86
CA PRO A 81 -9.74 -13.62 5.24
C PRO A 81 -10.48 -12.46 5.90
N ASP A 82 -11.46 -11.89 5.18
CA ASP A 82 -12.39 -10.93 5.78
C ASP A 82 -13.12 -11.57 6.98
N PRO A 83 -13.49 -10.77 8.00
CA PRO A 83 -14.34 -11.26 9.08
C PRO A 83 -15.64 -11.86 8.52
N GLN A 84 -16.13 -12.95 9.15
CA GLN A 84 -17.45 -13.51 8.84
C GLN A 84 -18.58 -12.61 9.35
#